data_AF-A0A9E1N212-F1
#
_entry.id   AF-A0A9E1N212-F1
#
_cell.length_a   1.000
_cell.length_b   1.000
_cell.length_c   1.000
_cell.angle_alpha   90.00
_cell.angle_beta   90.00
_cell.angle_gamma   90.00
#
_symmetry.space_group_name_H-M   'P 1'
#
loop_
_entity.id
_entity.type
_entity.pdbx_description
1 polymer ?
#
loop_
_entity_poly.entity_id
_entity_poly.type
_entity_poly.pdbx_seq_one_letter_code
_entity_poly.pdbx_strand_id
1 'polypeptide(L)'
;MTMPLTYRSRLVETSLSGDLEAFPVVVLSGARQTGKSTLARESQPLGQRPYVTLDDFGVLEQAADDPHNLLQRFSTMTLDEVQREPRLLMALKALVDQDRPRKPGRFLLTGSANLLLMSAVSDSLAGRAAYRTLYPMTRREQLGKGSAGCWTKLLIEEVARWPELLAEEDVLPESWRELAYRGGFPVPALELQSASARTAWFEGYIRTYLERDLRDLSSVHSLPDFRRLMRAAAQRMGGLLNQTELGRDVGLPASTVQRHLGLLETSHLLFRL
;
A
#
# COMPACT_ATOMS: atom_id res chain seq x y z
N MET A 1 23.34 9.00 18.86
CA MET A 1 22.55 7.82 19.27
C MET A 1 21.26 7.84 18.49
N THR A 2 21.15 7.00 17.46
CA THR A 2 19.89 6.76 16.74
C THR A 2 18.94 6.05 17.71
N MET A 3 17.83 6.71 18.06
CA MET A 3 16.72 6.07 18.78
C MET A 3 16.34 4.79 18.02
N PRO A 4 16.12 3.65 18.70
CA PRO A 4 15.57 2.48 18.03
C PRO A 4 14.27 2.88 17.35
N LEU A 5 14.07 2.44 16.10
CA LEU A 5 12.89 2.77 15.32
C LEU A 5 11.65 2.22 16.03
N THR A 6 10.96 3.08 16.77
CA THR A 6 9.68 2.74 17.40
C THR A 6 8.64 2.59 16.30
N TYR A 7 7.96 1.45 16.28
CA TYR A 7 6.78 1.22 15.45
C TYR A 7 5.82 2.42 15.54
N ARG A 8 5.33 2.89 14.39
CA ARG A 8 4.36 3.98 14.31
C ARG A 8 3.02 3.42 13.87
N SER A 9 2.02 3.56 14.75
CA SER A 9 0.66 3.11 14.45
C SER A 9 0.13 3.76 13.17
N ARG A 10 -0.52 2.94 12.35
CA ARG A 10 -1.06 3.28 11.04
C ARG A 10 -2.57 3.36 11.10
N LEU A 11 -3.14 4.32 10.37
CA LEU A 11 -4.59 4.54 10.31
C LEU A 11 -5.36 3.30 9.86
N VAL A 12 -4.75 2.49 8.98
CA VAL A 12 -5.37 1.30 8.39
C VAL A 12 -5.56 0.17 9.40
N GLU A 13 -4.85 0.18 10.53
CA GLU A 13 -4.87 -0.90 11.54
C GLU A 13 -6.27 -1.17 12.07
N THR A 14 -7.05 -0.14 12.39
CA THR A 14 -8.43 -0.30 12.90
C THR A 14 -9.29 -1.05 11.90
N SER A 15 -9.19 -0.69 10.62
CA SER A 15 -9.96 -1.35 9.55
C SER A 15 -9.46 -2.78 9.27
N LEU A 16 -8.14 -3.01 9.34
CA LEU A 16 -7.56 -4.35 9.17
C LEU A 16 -7.95 -5.30 10.29
N SER A 17 -7.93 -4.84 11.54
CA SER A 17 -8.37 -5.63 12.69
C SER A 17 -9.83 -6.05 12.54
N GLY A 18 -10.72 -5.11 12.21
CA GLY A 18 -12.13 -5.42 11.97
C GLY A 18 -12.34 -6.38 10.79
N ASP A 19 -11.56 -6.25 9.71
CA ASP A 19 -11.61 -7.19 8.60
C ASP A 19 -11.15 -8.59 8.99
N LEU A 20 -10.11 -8.72 9.82
CA LEU A 20 -9.62 -10.02 10.31
C LEU A 20 -10.65 -10.71 11.22
N GLU A 21 -11.51 -9.96 11.89
CA GLU A 21 -12.62 -10.52 12.68
C GLU A 21 -13.81 -10.97 11.81
N ALA A 22 -13.95 -10.43 10.60
CA ALA A 22 -15.10 -10.67 9.73
C ALA A 22 -14.81 -11.61 8.55
N PHE A 23 -13.60 -11.58 7.99
CA PHE A 23 -13.24 -12.27 6.75
C PHE A 23 -12.16 -13.32 6.99
N PRO A 24 -12.23 -14.49 6.34
CA PRO A 24 -11.17 -15.50 6.46
C PRO A 24 -9.85 -15.03 5.84
N VAL A 25 -9.90 -14.13 4.86
CA VAL A 25 -8.73 -13.60 4.19
C VAL A 25 -8.77 -12.08 4.24
N VAL A 26 -7.64 -11.46 4.56
CA VAL A 26 -7.45 -10.01 4.45
C VAL A 26 -6.23 -9.79 3.59
N VAL A 27 -6.36 -8.94 2.57
CA VAL A 27 -5.29 -8.60 1.64
C VAL A 27 -4.83 -7.19 1.91
N LEU A 28 -3.57 -7.02 2.29
CA LEU A 28 -2.92 -5.74 2.46
C LEU A 28 -1.97 -5.48 1.28
N SER A 29 -2.41 -4.61 0.38
CA SER A 29 -1.65 -4.13 -0.77
C SER A 29 -1.05 -2.75 -0.48
N GLY A 30 -0.24 -2.24 -1.41
CA GLY A 30 0.33 -0.89 -1.29
C GLY A 30 1.65 -0.76 -2.04
N ALA A 31 2.04 0.48 -2.30
CA ALA A 31 3.31 0.77 -2.97
C ALA A 31 4.49 0.11 -2.24
N ARG A 32 5.54 -0.24 -2.97
CA ARG A 32 6.78 -0.75 -2.36
C ARG A 32 7.31 0.30 -1.37
N GLN A 33 7.91 -0.14 -0.27
CA GLN A 33 8.45 0.72 0.79
C GLN A 33 7.41 1.48 1.65
N THR A 34 6.11 1.16 1.62
CA THR A 34 5.12 1.80 2.52
C THR A 34 5.08 1.25 3.96
N GLY A 35 5.82 0.17 4.24
CA GLY A 35 5.90 -0.45 5.57
C GLY A 35 4.96 -1.63 5.81
N LYS A 36 4.52 -2.33 4.74
CA LYS A 36 3.59 -3.48 4.83
C LYS A 36 4.10 -4.59 5.75
N SER A 37 5.32 -5.05 5.51
CA SER A 37 5.96 -6.12 6.29
C SER A 37 6.12 -5.73 7.76
N THR A 38 6.49 -4.48 8.04
CA THR A 38 6.58 -3.94 9.40
C THR A 38 5.22 -3.94 10.08
N LEU A 39 4.18 -3.41 9.43
CA LEU A 39 2.82 -3.41 9.96
C LEU A 39 2.34 -4.84 10.26
N ALA A 40 2.55 -5.77 9.34
CA ALA A 40 2.08 -7.14 9.50
C ALA A 40 2.83 -7.96 10.57
N ARG A 41 4.02 -7.51 11.00
CA ARG A 41 4.83 -8.13 12.06
C ARG A 41 4.65 -7.48 13.42
N GLU A 42 4.50 -6.15 13.46
CA GLU A 42 4.64 -5.36 14.68
C GLU A 42 3.33 -4.75 15.17
N SER A 43 2.30 -4.67 14.32
CA SER A 43 1.01 -4.09 14.72
C SER A 43 0.32 -4.97 15.77
N GLN A 44 0.23 -4.46 17.00
CA GLN A 44 -0.48 -5.12 18.10
C GLN A 44 -1.94 -5.44 17.78
N PRO A 45 -2.73 -4.53 17.13
CA PRO A 45 -4.10 -4.84 16.72
C PRO A 45 -4.26 -6.10 15.85
N LEU A 46 -3.24 -6.49 15.09
CA LEU A 46 -3.32 -7.70 14.24
C LEU A 46 -3.05 -9.00 15.02
N GLY A 47 -2.64 -8.89 16.28
CA GLY A 47 -2.24 -10.02 17.11
C GLY A 47 -0.93 -10.67 16.65
N GLN A 48 -0.45 -11.65 17.42
CA GLN A 48 0.71 -12.44 17.02
C GLN A 48 0.28 -13.48 15.98
N ARG A 49 0.86 -13.38 14.78
CA ARG A 49 0.57 -14.27 13.66
C ARG A 49 1.90 -14.80 13.11
N PRO A 50 2.06 -16.12 12.89
CA PRO A 50 3.21 -16.65 12.18
C PRO A 50 3.42 -15.93 10.86
N TYR A 51 4.62 -15.36 10.68
CA TYR A 51 4.99 -14.61 9.49
C TYR A 51 5.79 -15.51 8.54
N VAL A 52 5.25 -15.74 7.35
CA VAL A 52 5.83 -16.60 6.32
C VAL A 52 6.01 -15.77 5.07
N THR A 53 7.23 -15.68 4.54
CA THR A 53 7.54 -14.87 3.34
C THR A 53 7.94 -15.75 2.17
N LEU A 54 7.38 -15.48 1.00
CA LEU A 54 7.75 -16.14 -0.25
C LEU A 54 9.04 -15.59 -0.87
N ASP A 55 9.67 -14.59 -0.24
CA ASP A 55 11.06 -14.22 -0.56
C ASP A 55 12.05 -15.27 -0.04
N ASP A 56 11.67 -16.10 0.93
CA ASP A 56 12.44 -17.26 1.34
C ASP A 56 12.33 -18.37 0.29
N PHE A 57 13.47 -18.85 -0.20
CA PHE A 57 13.52 -19.83 -1.29
C PHE A 57 12.83 -21.15 -0.92
N GLY A 58 13.01 -21.64 0.30
CA GLY A 58 12.41 -22.90 0.74
C GLY A 58 10.89 -22.78 0.89
N VAL A 59 10.40 -21.64 1.41
CA VAL A 59 8.96 -21.36 1.46
C VAL A 59 8.37 -21.25 0.06
N LEU A 60 9.06 -20.61 -0.88
CA LEU A 60 8.61 -20.47 -2.26
C LEU A 60 8.52 -21.83 -2.97
N GLU A 61 9.54 -22.68 -2.82
CA GLU A 61 9.55 -24.05 -3.35
C GLU A 61 8.39 -24.86 -2.75
N GLN A 62 8.20 -24.81 -1.43
CA GLN A 62 7.08 -25.47 -0.77
C GLN A 62 5.72 -24.96 -1.28
N ALA A 63 5.57 -23.64 -1.49
CA ALA A 63 4.35 -23.06 -2.03
C ALA A 63 4.05 -23.52 -3.47
N ALA A 64 5.08 -23.79 -4.25
CA ALA A 64 4.97 -24.28 -5.62
C ALA A 64 4.62 -25.78 -5.69
N ASP A 65 5.21 -26.59 -4.81
CA ASP A 65 5.11 -28.05 -4.84
C ASP A 65 3.92 -28.59 -4.03
N ASP A 66 3.74 -28.12 -2.79
CA ASP A 66 2.63 -28.52 -1.91
C ASP A 66 2.06 -27.31 -1.13
N PRO A 67 1.27 -26.47 -1.81
CA PRO A 67 0.67 -25.29 -1.19
C PRO A 67 -0.31 -25.65 -0.05
N HIS A 68 -0.93 -26.83 -0.08
CA HIS A 68 -1.88 -27.23 0.96
C HIS A 68 -1.18 -27.46 2.29
N ASN A 69 -0.04 -28.15 2.26
CA ASN A 69 0.79 -28.37 3.45
C ASN A 69 1.26 -27.04 4.07
N LEU A 70 1.75 -26.12 3.24
CA LEU A 70 2.15 -24.79 3.68
C LEU A 70 1.00 -24.05 4.39
N LEU A 71 -0.18 -24.01 3.76
CA LEU A 71 -1.35 -23.27 4.25
C LEU A 71 -2.02 -23.89 5.48
N GLN A 72 -1.80 -25.18 5.73
CA GLN A 72 -2.34 -25.89 6.90
C GLN A 72 -1.39 -25.89 8.10
N ARG A 73 -0.14 -25.42 7.93
CA ARG A 73 0.89 -25.39 8.97
C ARG A 73 0.46 -24.63 10.24
N PHE A 74 -0.36 -23.59 10.08
CA PHE A 74 -0.87 -22.78 11.19
C PHE A 74 -2.37 -22.51 11.03
N SER A 75 -3.06 -22.29 12.16
CA SER A 75 -4.48 -21.92 12.17
C SER A 75 -4.72 -20.51 11.64
N THR A 76 -3.82 -19.59 11.95
CA THR A 76 -3.75 -18.24 11.39
C THR A 76 -2.31 -17.96 10.95
N MET A 77 -2.13 -17.21 9.86
CA MET A 77 -0.80 -16.79 9.41
C MET A 77 -0.83 -15.49 8.61
N THR A 78 0.33 -14.88 8.48
CA THR A 78 0.65 -13.82 7.52
C THR A 78 1.50 -14.43 6.42
N LEU A 79 1.07 -14.30 5.16
CA LEU A 79 1.81 -14.71 3.97
C LEU A 79 2.26 -13.45 3.23
N ASP A 80 3.57 -13.28 3.08
CA ASP A 80 4.18 -12.11 2.47
C ASP A 80 4.73 -12.37 1.08
N GLU A 81 4.65 -11.34 0.24
CA GLU A 81 5.03 -11.36 -1.18
C GLU A 81 4.31 -12.47 -1.97
N VAL A 82 3.01 -12.67 -1.69
CA VAL A 82 2.21 -13.77 -2.27
C VAL A 82 2.11 -13.74 -3.80
N GLN A 83 2.39 -12.60 -4.43
CA GLN A 83 2.46 -12.51 -5.90
C GLN A 83 3.60 -13.35 -6.50
N ARG A 84 4.57 -13.81 -5.69
CA ARG A 84 5.67 -14.67 -6.15
C ARG A 84 5.23 -16.07 -6.56
N GLU A 85 4.16 -16.62 -5.97
CA GLU A 85 3.57 -17.89 -6.38
C GLU A 85 2.04 -17.75 -6.51
N PRO A 86 1.55 -17.35 -7.70
CA PRO A 86 0.13 -17.09 -7.93
C PRO A 86 -0.76 -18.32 -7.72
N ARG A 87 -0.24 -19.54 -7.93
CA ARG A 87 -1.01 -20.79 -7.79
C ARG A 87 -1.36 -21.08 -6.33
N LEU A 88 -0.61 -20.52 -5.37
CA LEU A 88 -0.91 -20.61 -3.94
C LEU A 88 -2.33 -20.11 -3.62
N LEU A 89 -2.82 -19.11 -4.36
CA LEU A 89 -4.13 -18.51 -4.14
C LEU A 89 -5.29 -19.46 -4.49
N MET A 90 -5.08 -20.36 -5.44
CA MET A 90 -6.07 -21.39 -5.77
C MET A 90 -6.22 -22.39 -4.62
N ALA A 91 -5.11 -22.82 -4.02
CA ALA A 91 -5.12 -23.70 -2.85
C ALA A 91 -5.72 -23.01 -1.62
N LEU A 92 -5.38 -21.72 -1.41
CA LEU A 92 -5.95 -20.92 -0.33
C LEU A 92 -7.47 -20.79 -0.46
N LYS A 93 -7.96 -20.51 -1.66
CA LYS A 93 -9.40 -20.49 -1.97
C LYS A 93 -10.05 -21.84 -1.61
N ALA A 94 -9.48 -22.95 -2.09
CA ALA A 94 -10.02 -24.28 -1.82
C ALA A 94 -10.12 -24.59 -0.32
N LEU A 95 -9.10 -24.23 0.45
CA LEU A 95 -9.04 -24.44 1.89
C LEU A 95 -10.07 -23.58 2.65
N VAL A 96 -10.18 -22.30 2.29
CA VAL A 96 -11.19 -21.39 2.89
C VAL A 96 -12.62 -21.84 2.54
N ASP A 97 -12.82 -22.40 1.35
CA ASP A 97 -14.12 -22.95 0.94
C ASP A 97 -14.53 -24.18 1.77
N GLN A 98 -13.57 -24.95 2.27
CA GLN A 98 -13.81 -26.15 3.09
C GLN A 98 -14.05 -25.83 4.57
N ASP A 99 -13.60 -24.66 5.06
CA ASP A 99 -13.85 -24.26 6.46
C ASP A 99 -15.34 -24.06 6.73
N ARG A 100 -15.91 -24.95 7.55
CA ARG A 100 -17.28 -24.91 8.03
C ARG A 100 -17.30 -25.15 9.54
N PRO A 101 -17.67 -24.16 10.39
CA PRO A 101 -17.98 -22.78 10.03
C PRO A 101 -16.77 -22.03 9.45
N ARG A 102 -17.04 -20.93 8.73
CA ARG A 102 -15.96 -20.04 8.23
C ARG A 102 -15.10 -19.59 9.40
N LYS A 103 -13.78 -19.52 9.18
CA LYS A 103 -12.79 -19.09 10.19
C LYS A 103 -12.27 -17.70 9.83
N PRO A 104 -12.75 -16.63 10.50
CA PRO A 104 -12.22 -15.29 10.28
C PRO A 104 -10.74 -15.21 10.61
N GLY A 105 -10.04 -14.32 9.90
CA GLY A 105 -8.64 -13.99 10.18
C GLY A 105 -7.71 -15.16 9.93
N ARG A 106 -8.07 -16.12 9.09
CA ARG A 106 -7.21 -17.27 8.76
C ARG A 106 -5.93 -16.83 8.06
N PHE A 107 -6.03 -15.92 7.09
CA PHE A 107 -4.88 -15.46 6.31
C PHE A 107 -4.83 -13.94 6.22
N LEU A 108 -3.68 -13.36 6.53
CA LEU A 108 -3.31 -12.00 6.14
C LEU A 108 -2.32 -12.11 4.98
N LEU A 109 -2.70 -11.65 3.80
CA LEU A 109 -1.84 -11.65 2.62
C LEU A 109 -1.23 -10.28 2.44
N THR A 110 0.09 -10.21 2.32
CA THR A 110 0.78 -8.98 1.94
C THR A 110 1.43 -9.15 0.57
N GLY A 111 1.50 -8.05 -0.17
CA GLY A 111 2.14 -8.03 -1.48
C GLY A 111 2.29 -6.61 -1.98
N SER A 112 3.15 -6.44 -2.98
CA SER A 112 3.25 -5.17 -3.69
C SER A 112 1.95 -4.83 -4.42
N ALA A 113 1.87 -3.60 -4.92
CA ALA A 113 0.75 -3.07 -5.70
C ALA A 113 0.32 -3.99 -6.87
N ASN A 114 1.25 -4.80 -7.36
CA ASN A 114 1.05 -5.79 -8.42
C ASN A 114 0.02 -6.87 -8.06
N LEU A 115 -0.21 -7.14 -6.78
CA LEU A 115 -1.13 -8.19 -6.36
C LEU A 115 -2.57 -7.94 -6.87
N LEU A 116 -2.99 -6.68 -6.99
CA LEU A 116 -4.31 -6.32 -7.53
C LEU A 116 -4.35 -6.32 -9.07
N LEU A 117 -3.19 -6.20 -9.74
CA LEU A 117 -3.08 -6.34 -11.20
C LEU A 117 -3.23 -7.78 -11.66
N MET A 118 -2.99 -8.74 -10.77
CA MET A 118 -3.17 -10.13 -11.06
C MET A 118 -4.66 -10.46 -10.99
N SER A 119 -5.34 -10.42 -12.14
CA SER A 119 -6.76 -10.79 -12.27
C SER A 119 -7.09 -12.13 -11.57
N ALA A 120 -6.14 -13.06 -11.57
CA ALA A 120 -6.22 -14.34 -10.89
C ALA A 120 -6.45 -14.24 -9.35
N VAL A 121 -5.97 -13.18 -8.68
CA VAL A 121 -6.15 -12.99 -7.22
C VAL A 121 -7.58 -12.54 -6.92
N SER A 122 -8.03 -11.50 -7.60
CA SER A 122 -9.35 -10.90 -7.39
C SER A 122 -10.48 -11.89 -7.73
N ASP A 123 -10.34 -12.64 -8.81
CA ASP A 123 -11.32 -13.67 -9.20
C ASP A 123 -11.35 -14.85 -8.22
N SER A 124 -10.20 -15.27 -7.70
CA SER A 124 -10.12 -16.42 -6.79
C SER A 124 -10.67 -16.13 -5.40
N LEU A 125 -10.51 -14.89 -4.90
CA LEU A 125 -10.82 -14.52 -3.52
C LEU A 125 -12.09 -13.65 -3.37
N ALA A 126 -12.84 -13.44 -4.45
CA ALA A 126 -14.13 -12.73 -4.42
C ALA A 126 -15.08 -13.31 -3.36
N GLY A 127 -15.64 -12.43 -2.51
CA GLY A 127 -16.55 -12.80 -1.41
C GLY A 127 -15.91 -13.57 -0.24
N ARG A 128 -14.59 -13.74 -0.25
CA ARG A 128 -13.80 -14.40 0.82
C ARG A 128 -12.76 -13.47 1.43
N ALA A 129 -12.33 -12.46 0.69
CA ALA A 129 -11.32 -11.53 1.13
C ALA A 129 -11.85 -10.11 1.31
N ALA A 130 -11.36 -9.43 2.35
CA ALA A 130 -11.35 -7.97 2.42
C ALA A 130 -10.02 -7.44 1.86
N TYR A 131 -10.06 -6.27 1.22
CA TYR A 131 -8.90 -5.64 0.60
C TYR A 131 -8.64 -4.28 1.23
N ARG A 132 -7.40 -4.06 1.66
CA ARG A 132 -6.92 -2.78 2.19
C ARG A 132 -5.63 -2.37 1.49
N THR A 133 -5.43 -1.06 1.44
CA THR A 133 -4.24 -0.46 0.84
C THR A 133 -3.48 0.31 1.92
N LEU A 134 -2.22 -0.04 2.12
CA LEU A 134 -1.28 0.73 2.94
C LEU A 134 -0.62 1.81 2.09
N TYR A 135 -1.11 3.04 2.25
CA TYR A 135 -0.52 4.22 1.65
C TYR A 135 0.75 4.67 2.37
N PRO A 136 1.54 5.57 1.77
CA PRO A 136 2.56 6.33 2.50
C PRO A 136 1.96 6.98 3.76
N MET A 137 2.78 7.16 4.79
CA MET A 137 2.38 7.72 6.07
C MET A 137 1.81 9.14 5.92
N THR A 138 0.62 9.33 6.45
CA THR A 138 0.06 10.66 6.73
C THR A 138 0.92 11.38 7.77
N ARG A 139 0.78 12.71 7.87
CA ARG A 139 1.50 13.49 8.88
C ARG A 139 1.19 13.01 10.30
N ARG A 140 -0.05 12.62 10.57
CA ARG A 140 -0.48 12.12 11.88
C ARG A 140 0.22 10.81 12.23
N GLU A 141 0.28 9.86 11.31
CA GLU A 141 1.02 8.61 11.52
C GLU A 141 2.52 8.86 11.76
N GLN A 142 3.12 9.83 11.06
CA GLN A 142 4.52 10.21 11.30
C GLN A 142 4.74 10.77 12.71
N LEU A 143 3.73 11.44 13.28
CA LEU A 143 3.72 11.90 14.67
C LEU A 143 3.37 10.78 15.67
N GLY A 144 3.18 9.53 15.22
CA GLY A 144 2.75 8.41 16.05
C GLY A 144 1.25 8.38 16.35
N LYS A 145 0.46 9.24 15.71
CA LYS A 145 -1.00 9.28 15.83
C LYS A 145 -1.61 8.45 14.70
N GLY A 146 -1.93 7.17 14.96
CA GLY A 146 -2.57 6.24 14.01
C GLY A 146 -4.05 6.53 13.72
N SER A 147 -4.43 7.81 13.59
CA SER A 147 -5.81 8.24 13.38
C SER A 147 -5.86 9.40 12.40
N ALA A 148 -7.00 9.58 11.72
CA ALA A 148 -7.22 10.75 10.87
C ALA A 148 -7.51 12.02 11.69
N GLY A 149 -7.65 11.92 13.01
CA GLY A 149 -8.00 13.04 13.87
C GLY A 149 -9.43 13.55 13.61
N CYS A 150 -9.61 14.87 13.69
CA CYS A 150 -10.88 15.54 13.45
C CYS A 150 -11.50 15.17 12.09
N TRP A 151 -10.72 14.84 11.06
CA TRP A 151 -11.26 14.52 9.74
C TRP A 151 -12.29 13.39 9.77
N THR A 152 -12.09 12.36 10.60
CA THR A 152 -13.12 11.32 10.77
C THR A 152 -14.38 11.88 11.43
N LYS A 153 -14.22 12.74 12.45
CA LYS A 153 -15.35 13.36 13.15
C LYS A 153 -16.13 14.30 12.22
N LEU A 154 -15.45 15.14 11.45
CA LEU A 154 -16.05 16.11 10.53
C LEU A 154 -16.93 15.45 9.45
N LEU A 155 -16.61 14.22 9.04
CA LEU A 155 -17.40 13.47 8.06
C LEU A 155 -18.66 12.82 8.63
N ILE A 156 -18.76 12.68 9.95
CA ILE A 156 -19.84 11.96 10.63
C ILE A 156 -20.75 12.93 11.40
N GLU A 157 -20.17 14.00 11.93
CA GLU A 157 -20.83 14.99 12.77
C GLU A 157 -21.47 16.12 11.96
N GLU A 158 -22.47 16.77 12.54
CA GLU A 158 -23.13 17.92 11.94
C GLU A 158 -22.17 19.10 11.70
N VAL A 159 -22.35 19.81 10.59
CA VAL A 159 -21.53 20.96 10.19
C VAL A 159 -21.47 22.04 11.28
N ALA A 160 -22.54 22.20 12.06
CA ALA A 160 -22.60 23.15 13.17
C ALA A 160 -21.51 22.89 14.25
N ARG A 161 -21.06 21.63 14.41
CA ARG A 161 -20.03 21.23 15.37
C ARG A 161 -18.60 21.39 14.84
N TRP A 162 -18.42 21.68 13.56
CA TRP A 162 -17.09 21.73 12.94
C TRP A 162 -16.14 22.75 13.60
N PRO A 163 -16.57 23.99 13.96
CA PRO A 163 -15.67 24.94 14.60
C PRO A 163 -15.08 24.42 15.92
N GLU A 164 -15.89 23.73 16.73
CA GLU A 164 -15.47 23.13 18.00
C GLU A 164 -14.48 21.99 17.76
N LEU A 165 -14.80 21.07 16.84
CA LEU A 165 -13.95 19.94 16.48
C LEU A 165 -12.58 20.38 15.93
N LEU A 166 -12.54 21.49 15.19
CA LEU A 166 -11.30 22.06 14.68
C LEU A 166 -10.49 22.76 15.79
N ALA A 167 -11.17 23.39 16.76
CA ALA A 167 -10.51 24.05 17.88
C ALA A 167 -9.91 23.05 18.90
N GLU A 168 -10.47 21.84 19.00
CA GLU A 168 -9.94 20.75 19.84
C GLU A 168 -8.64 20.13 19.29
N GLU A 169 -8.32 20.34 18.00
CA GLU A 169 -7.15 19.72 17.41
C GLU A 169 -5.86 20.44 17.83
N ASP A 170 -4.95 19.65 18.36
CA ASP A 170 -3.56 20.03 18.62
C ASP A 170 -2.80 20.12 17.28
N VAL A 171 -2.85 21.32 16.68
CA VAL A 171 -2.16 21.66 15.43
C VAL A 171 -0.91 22.47 15.74
N LEU A 172 0.26 21.86 15.54
CA LEU A 172 1.50 22.62 15.46
C LEU A 172 1.55 23.33 14.10
N PRO A 173 1.89 24.64 14.06
CA PRO A 173 2.10 25.33 12.79
C PRO A 173 3.29 24.71 12.07
N GLU A 174 3.02 23.94 11.01
CA GLU A 174 4.01 23.29 10.16
C GLU A 174 3.85 23.74 8.71
N SER A 175 4.97 23.84 7.98
CA SER A 175 4.93 24.12 6.55
C SER A 175 4.47 22.88 5.79
N TRP A 176 3.24 22.92 5.26
CA TRP A 176 2.74 21.82 4.41
C TRP A 176 3.64 21.58 3.19
N ARG A 177 4.31 22.62 2.69
CA ARG A 177 5.25 22.51 1.56
C ARG A 177 6.46 21.66 1.93
N GLU A 178 7.06 21.91 3.09
CA GLU A 178 8.19 21.11 3.58
C GLU A 178 7.78 19.67 3.86
N LEU A 179 6.59 19.46 4.40
CA LEU A 179 6.04 18.12 4.62
C LEU A 179 5.76 17.39 3.31
N ALA A 180 5.28 18.09 2.27
CA ALA A 180 5.08 17.54 0.94
C ALA A 180 6.43 17.10 0.31
N TYR A 181 7.49 17.93 0.44
CA TYR A 181 8.84 17.56 -0.01
C TYR A 181 9.49 16.44 0.81
N ARG A 182 9.14 16.33 2.10
CA ARG A 182 9.55 15.21 2.95
C ARG A 182 8.93 13.89 2.46
N GLY A 183 7.68 13.94 2.00
CA GLY A 183 6.91 12.79 1.55
C GLY A 183 6.40 11.92 2.69
N GLY A 184 5.65 10.88 2.33
CA GLY A 184 5.03 9.96 3.29
C GLY A 184 5.72 8.61 3.44
N PHE A 185 6.71 8.27 2.61
CA PHE A 185 7.39 6.98 2.76
C PHE A 185 8.15 6.94 4.09
N PRO A 186 8.06 5.85 4.89
CA PRO A 186 8.64 5.78 6.23
C PRO A 186 10.12 6.20 6.30
N VAL A 187 10.98 5.68 5.41
CA VAL A 187 12.42 5.98 5.42
C VAL A 187 12.68 7.48 5.18
N PRO A 188 12.22 8.11 4.07
CA PRO A 188 12.34 9.56 3.91
C PRO A 188 11.70 10.39 5.01
N ALA A 189 10.56 9.95 5.54
CA ALA A 189 9.75 10.74 6.47
C ALA A 189 10.26 10.71 7.91
N LEU A 190 10.83 9.58 8.35
CA LEU A 190 11.20 9.34 9.75
C LEU A 190 12.71 9.28 9.96
N GLU A 191 13.47 8.76 9.00
CA GLU A 191 14.89 8.45 9.17
C GLU A 191 15.80 9.51 8.55
N LEU A 192 15.49 9.94 7.32
CA LEU A 192 16.35 10.84 6.56
C LEU A 192 16.16 12.31 6.98
N GLN A 193 17.22 12.90 7.52
CA GLN A 193 17.17 14.27 8.06
C GLN A 193 17.40 15.35 6.98
N SER A 194 18.29 15.12 6.01
CA SER A 194 18.65 16.12 5.00
C SER A 194 17.77 16.02 3.74
N ALA A 195 17.55 17.17 3.09
CA ALA A 195 16.82 17.23 1.82
C ALA A 195 17.55 16.46 0.71
N SER A 196 18.89 16.56 0.65
CA SER A 196 19.71 15.83 -0.33
C SER A 196 19.58 14.31 -0.19
N ALA A 197 19.57 13.79 1.04
CA ALA A 197 19.39 12.35 1.27
C ALA A 197 17.99 11.88 0.83
N ARG A 198 16.95 12.67 1.10
CA ARG A 198 15.58 12.37 0.63
C ARG A 198 15.50 12.38 -0.90
N THR A 199 16.11 13.36 -1.56
CA THR A 199 16.20 13.40 -3.03
C THR A 199 16.86 12.14 -3.57
N ALA A 200 18.02 11.75 -3.04
CA ALA A 200 18.72 10.54 -3.46
C ALA A 200 17.88 9.26 -3.26
N TRP A 201 17.12 9.19 -2.17
CA TRP A 201 16.19 8.08 -1.92
C TRP A 201 15.08 8.02 -2.96
N PHE A 202 14.41 9.15 -3.25
CA PHE A 202 13.34 9.20 -4.25
C PHE A 202 13.84 8.91 -5.67
N GLU A 203 15.02 9.41 -6.04
CA GLU A 203 15.64 9.07 -7.33
C GLU A 203 15.98 7.57 -7.43
N GLY A 204 16.49 6.99 -6.34
CA GLY A 204 16.73 5.55 -6.25
C GLY A 204 15.43 4.74 -6.37
N TYR A 205 14.37 5.16 -5.69
CA TYR A 205 13.05 4.53 -5.77
C TYR A 205 12.49 4.56 -7.19
N ILE A 206 12.53 5.71 -7.85
CA ILE A 206 12.04 5.89 -9.24
C ILE A 206 12.85 4.98 -10.19
N ARG A 207 14.18 5.01 -10.09
CA ARG A 207 15.08 4.22 -10.96
C ARG A 207 14.95 2.71 -10.78
N THR A 208 14.76 2.23 -9.55
CA THR A 208 14.81 0.79 -9.26
C THR A 208 13.46 0.13 -9.32
N TYR A 209 12.42 0.76 -8.78
CA TYR A 209 11.08 0.17 -8.71
C TYR A 209 10.22 0.59 -9.91
N LEU A 210 10.14 1.89 -10.17
CA LEU A 210 9.22 2.37 -11.20
C LEU A 210 9.71 2.15 -12.62
N GLU A 211 11.02 2.13 -12.84
CA GLU A 211 11.54 1.93 -14.19
C GLU A 211 11.80 0.48 -14.53
N ARG A 212 12.27 -0.32 -13.58
CA ARG A 212 12.59 -1.72 -13.83
C ARG A 212 11.33 -2.58 -13.72
N ASP A 213 10.68 -2.57 -12.56
CA ASP A 213 9.60 -3.51 -12.27
C ASP A 213 8.34 -3.20 -13.08
N LEU A 214 8.02 -1.91 -13.35
CA LEU A 214 6.89 -1.57 -14.23
C LEU A 214 7.14 -1.91 -15.70
N ARG A 215 8.39 -1.86 -16.15
CA ARG A 215 8.73 -2.24 -17.53
C ARG A 215 8.41 -3.72 -17.77
N ASP A 216 8.71 -4.57 -16.80
CA ASP A 216 8.45 -6.01 -16.86
C ASP A 216 6.95 -6.34 -16.85
N LEU A 217 6.12 -5.48 -16.25
CA LEU A 217 4.68 -5.73 -16.07
C LEU A 217 3.77 -5.13 -17.13
N SER A 218 4.20 -4.07 -17.80
CA SER A 218 3.27 -3.24 -18.58
C SER A 218 3.79 -2.79 -19.94
N SER A 219 4.88 -3.38 -20.41
CA SER A 219 5.48 -3.07 -21.71
C SER A 219 5.73 -1.57 -21.90
N VAL A 220 6.22 -0.87 -20.86
CA VAL A 220 6.59 0.54 -20.99
C VAL A 220 7.73 0.67 -21.99
N HIS A 221 7.39 1.08 -23.22
CA HIS A 221 8.34 1.20 -24.31
C HIS A 221 9.40 2.29 -24.06
N SER A 222 9.02 3.42 -23.45
CA SER A 222 9.91 4.56 -23.17
C SER A 222 9.84 4.99 -21.71
N LEU A 223 10.87 4.64 -20.94
CA LEU A 223 11.04 5.12 -19.56
C LEU A 223 11.22 6.64 -19.45
N PRO A 224 11.94 7.32 -20.37
CA PRO A 224 12.00 8.78 -20.38
C PRO A 224 10.61 9.42 -20.48
N ASP A 225 9.72 8.87 -21.31
CA ASP A 225 8.37 9.40 -21.51
C ASP A 225 7.52 9.22 -20.25
N PHE A 226 7.62 8.03 -19.63
CA PHE A 226 6.97 7.75 -18.35
C PHE A 226 7.43 8.73 -17.27
N ARG A 227 8.74 8.99 -17.15
CA ARG A 227 9.30 9.97 -16.21
C ARG A 227 8.80 11.39 -16.48
N ARG A 228 8.75 11.83 -17.74
CA ARG A 228 8.23 13.16 -18.10
C ARG A 228 6.77 13.30 -17.69
N LEU A 229 5.94 12.30 -17.99
CA LEU A 229 4.54 12.30 -17.60
C LEU A 229 4.37 12.32 -16.08
N MET A 230 5.09 11.46 -15.35
CA MET A 230 5.03 11.41 -13.89
C MET A 230 5.36 12.76 -13.25
N ARG A 231 6.41 13.45 -13.74
CA ARG A 231 6.76 14.80 -13.28
C ARG A 231 5.67 15.83 -13.60
N ALA A 232 5.12 15.80 -14.81
CA ALA A 232 4.06 16.73 -15.23
C ALA A 232 2.75 16.50 -14.46
N ALA A 233 2.45 15.25 -14.08
CA ALA A 233 1.31 14.90 -13.23
C ALA A 233 1.52 15.38 -11.79
N ALA A 234 2.73 15.21 -11.23
CA ALA A 234 3.06 15.69 -9.88
C ALA A 234 2.91 17.21 -9.73
N GLN A 235 3.21 17.98 -10.77
CA GLN A 235 3.04 19.44 -10.79
C GLN A 235 1.56 19.89 -10.80
N ARG A 236 0.63 18.97 -11.10
CA ARG A 236 -0.82 19.22 -11.16
C ARG A 236 -1.56 18.61 -9.97
N MET A 237 -0.84 18.21 -8.92
CA MET A 237 -1.42 17.62 -7.72
C MET A 237 -2.51 18.53 -7.13
N GLY A 238 -3.68 17.95 -6.85
CA GLY A 238 -4.83 18.67 -6.30
C GLY A 238 -5.67 19.46 -7.32
N GLY A 239 -5.30 19.44 -8.61
CA GLY A 239 -6.06 20.09 -9.69
C GLY A 239 -6.91 19.12 -10.52
N LEU A 240 -7.77 19.67 -11.37
CA LEU A 240 -8.52 18.89 -12.36
C LEU A 240 -7.57 18.30 -13.42
N LEU A 241 -7.66 17.00 -13.68
CA LEU A 241 -6.81 16.31 -14.64
C LEU A 241 -7.40 16.36 -16.05
N ASN A 242 -6.77 17.14 -16.93
CA ASN A 242 -7.01 17.10 -18.37
C ASN A 242 -5.94 16.25 -19.07
N GLN A 243 -6.27 15.01 -19.43
CA GLN A 243 -5.31 14.07 -20.04
C GLN A 243 -4.84 14.50 -21.43
N THR A 244 -5.67 15.19 -22.21
CA THR A 244 -5.33 15.69 -23.55
C THR A 244 -4.31 16.83 -23.46
N GLU A 245 -4.54 17.77 -22.54
CA GLU A 245 -3.60 18.86 -22.27
C GLU A 245 -2.28 18.31 -21.72
N LEU A 246 -2.34 17.41 -20.74
CA LEU A 246 -1.17 16.76 -20.18
C LEU A 246 -0.34 16.04 -21.26
N GLY A 247 -1.00 15.32 -22.18
CA GLY A 247 -0.36 14.66 -23.31
C GLY A 247 0.31 15.65 -24.26
N ARG A 248 -0.33 16.77 -24.57
CA ARG A 248 0.25 17.83 -25.40
C ARG A 248 1.52 18.40 -24.78
N ASP A 249 1.51 18.66 -23.48
CA ASP A 249 2.64 19.24 -22.75
C ASP A 249 3.87 18.33 -22.70
N VAL A 250 3.66 17.01 -22.55
CA VAL A 250 4.77 16.05 -22.49
C VAL A 250 5.09 15.39 -23.84
N GLY A 251 4.36 15.75 -24.90
CA GLY A 251 4.52 15.21 -26.24
C GLY A 251 4.11 13.74 -26.38
N LEU A 252 3.07 13.31 -25.67
CA LEU A 252 2.59 11.91 -25.67
C LEU A 252 1.16 11.78 -26.23
N PRO A 253 0.87 10.72 -27.00
CA PRO A 253 -0.50 10.38 -27.38
C PRO A 253 -1.39 10.15 -26.16
N ALA A 254 -2.68 10.51 -26.27
CA ALA A 254 -3.64 10.37 -25.17
C ALA A 254 -3.75 8.93 -24.63
N SER A 255 -3.65 7.91 -25.50
CA SER A 255 -3.63 6.50 -25.10
C SER A 255 -2.40 6.15 -24.23
N THR A 256 -1.24 6.71 -24.54
CA THR A 256 -0.02 6.55 -23.74
C THR A 256 -0.15 7.25 -22.39
N VAL A 257 -0.71 8.46 -22.36
CA VAL A 257 -1.01 9.18 -21.11
C VAL A 257 -1.92 8.35 -20.21
N GLN A 258 -3.05 7.89 -20.74
CA GLN A 258 -4.01 7.08 -20.01
C GLN A 258 -3.37 5.82 -19.43
N ARG A 259 -2.58 5.09 -20.26
CA ARG A 259 -1.86 3.89 -19.84
C ARG A 259 -0.89 4.20 -18.69
N HIS A 260 -0.05 5.21 -18.83
CA HIS A 260 0.96 5.55 -17.82
C HIS A 260 0.35 6.08 -16.52
N LEU A 261 -0.73 6.87 -16.59
CA LEU A 261 -1.48 7.27 -15.40
C LEU A 261 -2.11 6.05 -14.72
N GLY A 262 -2.69 5.12 -15.48
CA GLY A 262 -3.20 3.87 -14.94
C GLY A 262 -2.13 3.06 -14.21
N LEU A 263 -0.90 3.00 -14.73
CA LEU A 263 0.21 2.33 -14.05
C LEU A 263 0.61 3.00 -12.74
N LEU A 264 0.63 4.34 -12.69
CA LEU A 264 0.90 5.08 -11.47
C LEU A 264 -0.18 4.84 -10.41
N GLU A 265 -1.44 4.76 -10.84
CA GLU A 265 -2.57 4.45 -9.96
C GLU A 265 -2.49 3.04 -9.41
N THR A 266 -2.28 2.04 -10.29
CA THR A 266 -2.20 0.68 -9.80
C THR A 266 -0.95 0.43 -8.97
N SER A 267 0.10 1.24 -9.14
CA SER A 267 1.27 1.25 -8.27
C SER A 267 1.05 1.96 -6.93
N HIS A 268 -0.15 2.50 -6.68
CA HIS A 268 -0.52 3.33 -5.54
C HIS A 268 0.35 4.60 -5.37
N LEU A 269 0.83 5.16 -6.49
CA LEU A 269 1.57 6.43 -6.50
C LEU A 269 0.73 7.62 -6.91
N LEU A 270 -0.42 7.38 -7.53
CA LEU A 270 -1.38 8.39 -7.92
C LEU A 270 -2.79 7.93 -7.54
N PHE A 271 -3.68 8.88 -7.27
CA PHE A 271 -5.09 8.63 -7.07
C PHE A 271 -5.89 9.70 -7.81
N ARG A 272 -6.81 9.28 -8.68
CA ARG A 272 -7.83 10.16 -9.25
C ARG A 272 -9.08 10.08 -8.37
N LEU A 273 -9.60 11.24 -7.99
CA LEU A 273 -10.86 11.40 -7.25
C LEU A 273 -12.06 11.28 -8.19
#